data_AF-A0A1E7WGS8-F1
#
_entry.id   AF-A0A1E7WGS8-F1
#
_cell.length_a   1.000
_cell.length_b   1.000
_cell.length_c   1.000
_cell.angle_alpha   90.00
_cell.angle_beta   90.00
_cell.angle_gamma   90.00
#
_symmetry.space_group_name_H-M   'P 1'
#
loop_
_entity.id
_entity.type
_entity.pdbx_description
1 polymer ?
#
loop_
_entity_poly.entity_id
_entity_poly.type
_entity_poly.pdbx_seq_one_letter_code
_entity_poly.pdbx_strand_id
1 'polypeptide(L)' 'MFVKVNGKWLTPALHCGVLPGVMRGVLLDDPAWQAGEAVITREMLARAEELMVCNALRGALRATLES' A
#
# COMPACT_ATOMS: atom_id res chain seq x y z
N MET A 1 -3.51 0.26 -2.78
CA MET A 1 -2.66 -0.90 -2.47
C MET A 1 -1.51 -0.45 -1.58
N PHE A 2 -0.90 -1.36 -0.85
CA PHE A 2 0.30 -1.15 -0.07
C PHE A 2 1.28 -2.28 -0.35
N VAL A 3 2.57 -1.95 -0.34
CA VAL A 3 3.70 -2.86 -0.47
C VAL A 3 4.58 -2.73 0.76
N LYS A 4 5.03 -3.85 1.32
CA LYS A 4 6.02 -3.84 2.40
C LYS A 4 7.40 -4.12 1.83
N VAL A 5 8.32 -3.18 2.00
CA VAL A 5 9.72 -3.32 1.59
C VAL A 5 10.63 -2.78 2.69
N ASN A 6 11.66 -3.54 3.04
CA ASN A 6 12.58 -3.23 4.15
C ASN A 6 11.82 -2.93 5.45
N GLY A 7 10.80 -3.75 5.74
CA GLY A 7 9.93 -3.59 6.91
C GLY A 7 8.96 -2.40 6.87
N LYS A 8 8.94 -1.57 5.82
CA LYS A 8 8.09 -0.37 5.73
C LYS A 8 6.92 -0.56 4.79
N TRP A 9 5.74 -0.15 5.22
CA TRP A 9 4.54 -0.08 4.38
C TRP A 9 4.55 1.18 3.52
N LEU A 10 4.44 1.00 2.20
CA LEU A 10 4.38 2.08 1.23
C LEU A 10 3.16 1.94 0.34
N THR A 11 2.52 3.06 0.01
CA THR A 11 1.44 3.14 -0.98
C THR A 11 1.81 4.11 -2.10
N PRO A 12 1.32 3.93 -3.34
CA PRO A 12 1.55 4.91 -4.39
C PRO A 12 1.16 6.32 -3.94
N ALA A 13 2.06 7.29 -4.15
CA ALA A 13 1.80 8.70 -3.90
C ALA A 13 0.67 9.21 -4.80
N LEU A 14 -0.12 10.19 -4.33
CA LEU A 14 -1.29 10.68 -5.09
C LEU A 14 -0.94 11.19 -6.49
N HIS A 15 0.23 11.82 -6.65
CA HIS A 15 0.68 12.33 -7.96
C HIS A 15 0.95 11.21 -8.99
N CYS A 16 0.96 9.93 -8.58
CA CYS A 16 0.99 8.78 -9.50
C CYS A 16 -0.35 8.49 -10.17
N GLY A 17 -1.40 9.30 -9.96
CA GLY A 17 -2.70 9.15 -10.60
C GLY A 17 -3.63 8.14 -9.92
N VAL A 18 -3.51 7.97 -8.60
CA VAL A 18 -4.35 7.06 -7.80
C VAL A 18 -5.39 7.83 -6.98
N LEU A 19 -6.49 7.16 -6.63
CA LEU A 19 -7.54 7.75 -5.79
C LEU A 19 -7.08 7.91 -4.33
N PRO A 20 -7.40 9.03 -3.66
CA PRO A 20 -7.23 9.20 -2.21
C PRO A 20 -8.35 8.44 -1.46
N GLY A 21 -8.39 7.11 -1.61
CA GLY A 21 -9.46 6.29 -1.04
C GLY A 21 -9.54 6.37 0.49
N VAL A 22 -10.76 6.36 1.05
CA VAL A 22 -10.99 6.51 2.50
C VAL A 22 -10.15 5.55 3.35
N MET A 23 -10.19 4.25 3.06
CA MET A 23 -9.41 3.26 3.81
C MET A 23 -7.89 3.45 3.68
N ARG A 24 -7.41 4.00 2.55
CA ARG A 24 -6.00 4.35 2.40
C ARG A 24 -5.62 5.49 3.36
N GLY A 25 -6.47 6.51 3.50
CA GLY A 25 -6.26 7.60 4.46
C GLY A 25 -6.18 7.08 5.89
N VAL A 26 -7.15 6.25 6.30
CA VAL A 26 -7.16 5.61 7.63
C VAL A 26 -5.85 4.87 7.93
N LEU A 27 -5.33 4.09 6.96
CA LEU A 27 -4.07 3.35 7.14
C LEU A 27 -2.81 4.23 7.14
N LEU A 28 -2.85 5.40 6.48
CA LEU A 28 -1.76 6.37 6.52
C LEU A 28 -1.75 7.16 7.84
N ASP A 29 -2.93 7.44 8.38
CA ASP A 29 -3.09 8.21 9.63
C ASP A 29 -2.86 7.34 10.88
N ASP A 30 -2.97 6.01 10.78
CA ASP A 30 -2.76 5.08 11.89
C ASP A 30 -1.25 4.83 12.14
N PRO A 31 -0.70 5.28 13.29
CA PRO A 31 0.72 5.11 13.61
C PRO A 31 1.15 3.65 13.76
N ALA A 32 0.24 2.71 14.03
CA ALA A 32 0.57 1.29 14.14
C ALA A 32 1.07 0.73 12.80
N TRP A 33 0.59 1.28 11.68
CA TRP A 33 1.00 0.84 10.34
C TRP A 33 2.31 1.47 9.88
N GLN A 34 2.66 2.65 10.38
CA GLN A 34 3.84 3.42 9.94
C GLN A 34 3.92 3.51 8.41
N ALA A 35 2.78 3.70 7.75
CA ALA A 35 2.69 3.69 6.30
C ALA A 35 3.11 5.04 5.71
N GLY A 36 3.74 5.01 4.54
CA GLY A 36 4.16 6.20 3.82
C GLY A 36 3.74 6.21 2.35
N GLU A 37 3.78 7.40 1.75
CA GLU A 37 3.61 7.56 0.31
C GLU A 37 4.96 7.45 -0.40
N ALA A 38 5.00 6.74 -1.53
CA ALA A 38 6.18 6.65 -2.39
C ALA A 38 5.78 6.33 -3.85
N VAL A 39 6.71 6.51 -4.78
CA VAL A 39 6.58 5.91 -6.11
C VAL A 39 6.87 4.42 -6.00
N ILE A 40 5.92 3.57 -6.40
CA ILE A 40 6.05 2.11 -6.33
C ILE A 40 6.43 1.58 -7.71
N THR A 41 7.58 0.90 -7.81
CA THR A 41 8.06 0.32 -9.07
C THR A 41 7.76 -1.18 -9.16
N ARG A 42 7.89 -1.76 -10.35
CA ARG A 42 7.70 -3.22 -10.55
C ARG A 42 8.74 -4.03 -9.77
N GLU A 43 9.96 -3.54 -9.66
CA GLU A 43 11.04 -4.18 -8.90
C GLU A 43 10.72 -4.20 -7.40
N MET A 44 10.01 -3.19 -6.89
CA MET A 44 9.53 -3.20 -5.50
C MET A 44 8.46 -4.28 -5.29
N LEU A 45 7.53 -4.44 -6.24
CA LEU A 45 6.51 -5.48 -6.19
C LEU A 45 7.14 -6.88 -6.24
N ALA A 46 8.15 -7.07 -7.09
CA ALA A 46 8.84 -8.35 -7.23
C ALA A 46 9.61 -8.77 -5.96
N ARG A 47 10.09 -7.81 -5.15
CA ARG A 47 10.82 -8.07 -3.89
C ARG A 47 10.00 -7.81 -2.63
N ALA A 48 8.69 -7.59 -2.77
CA ALA A 48 7.83 -7.24 -1.65
C ALA A 48 7.83 -8.35 -0.59
N GLU A 49 8.03 -7.97 0.67
CA GLU A 49 7.84 -8.90 1.79
C GLU A 49 6.38 -9.31 1.90
N GLU A 50 5.47 -8.33 1.72
CA GLU A 50 4.03 -8.52 1.83
C GLU A 50 3.29 -7.50 0.94
N LEU A 51 2.12 -7.90 0.43
CA LEU A 51 1.23 -7.03 -0.33
C LEU A 51 -0.14 -6.92 0.35
N MET A 52 -0.76 -5.77 0.17
CA MET A 52 -2.10 -5.49 0.69
C MET A 52 -2.90 -4.63 -0.28
N VAL A 53 -4.18 -4.94 -0.45
CA VAL A 53 -5.16 -4.08 -1.09
C VAL A 53 -6.17 -3.59 -0.07
N CYS A 54 -6.77 -2.43 -0.33
CA CYS A 54 -7.73 -1.85 0.59
C CYS A 54 -8.80 -1.05 -0.13
N ASN A 55 -10.00 -1.05 0.43
CA ASN A 55 -11.07 -0.10 0.09
C ASN A 55 -11.98 0.10 1.30
N ALA A 56 -12.89 1.07 1.22
CA ALA A 56 -13.77 1.43 2.35
C ALA A 56 -14.70 0.29 2.78
N LEU A 57 -15.11 -0.58 1.85
CA LEU A 57 -16.08 -1.65 2.13
C LEU A 57 -15.43 -2.87 2.79
N ARG A 58 -14.23 -3.26 2.34
CA ARG A 58 -13.57 -4.52 2.72
C ARG A 58 -12.40 -4.34 3.67
N GLY A 59 -12.06 -3.10 4.02
CA GLY A 59 -10.88 -2.82 4.84
C GLY A 59 -9.58 -3.20 4.15
N ALA A 60 -8.60 -3.64 4.93
CA ALA A 60 -7.29 -4.07 4.49
C ALA A 60 -7.25 -5.60 4.29
N LEU A 61 -6.85 -6.04 3.09
CA LEU A 61 -6.77 -7.45 2.73
C LEU A 61 -5.39 -7.80 2.18
N ARG A 62 -4.82 -8.91 2.67
CA ARG A 62 -3.59 -9.48 2.11
C ARG A 62 -3.80 -9.87 0.66
N ALA A 63 -2.78 -9.67 -0.16
CA ALA A 63 -2.80 -10.00 -1.58
C ALA A 63 -1.52 -10.73 -1.98
N THR A 64 -1.60 -11.45 -3.08
CA THR A 64 -0.47 -12.02 -3.81
C THR A 64 -0.44 -11.40 -5.22
N LEU A 65 0.73 -11.33 -5.82
CA LEU A 65 0.88 -10.92 -7.21
C LEU A 65 0.97 -12.18 -8.08
N GLU A 66 0.04 -12.35 -9.01
CA GLU A 66 0.11 -13.40 -10.02
C GLU A 66 0.89 -12.92 -11.25
N SER A 67 1.62 -13.84 -11.88
CA SER A 67 2.47 -13.59 -13.05
C SER A 67 1.75 -13.93 -14.33
#